data_AF-A0A3N4HRU4-F1
#
_entry.id   AF-A0A3N4HRU4-F1
#
_cell.length_a   1.000
_cell.length_b   1.000
_cell.length_c   1.000
_cell.angle_alpha   90.00
_cell.angle_beta   90.00
_cell.angle_gamma   90.00
#
_symmetry.space_group_name_H-M   'P 1'
#
loop_
_entity.id
_entity.type
_entity.pdbx_description
1 polymer ?
#
loop_
_entity_poly.entity_id
_entity_poly.type
_entity_poly.pdbx_seq_one_letter_code
_entity_poly.pdbx_strand_id
1 'polypeptide(L)'
;TTHLLSTVPTLSPRTAVYTHTTGHSELLLQLSGTLPTPFRGQTYNFPITLWIPRTYPREPPHVYVTPPKEMVVAPGNHVDTGGRCYHPYLAGW
;
A
#
# COMPACT_ATOMS: atom_id res chain seq x y z
N THR A 1 6.51 -12.06 4.52
CA THR A 1 5.12 -11.65 4.79
C THR A 1 4.69 -11.95 6.22
N THR A 2 4.99 -13.13 6.77
CA THR A 2 4.67 -13.52 8.16
C THR A 2 5.17 -12.54 9.22
N HIS A 3 6.42 -12.08 9.13
CA HIS A 3 7.00 -11.10 10.05
C HIS A 3 6.24 -9.76 10.05
N LEU A 4 5.84 -9.26 8.86
CA LEU A 4 5.11 -8.01 8.74
C LEU A 4 3.76 -8.06 9.49
N LEU A 5 3.02 -9.16 9.32
CA LEU A 5 1.72 -9.34 9.97
C LEU A 5 1.84 -9.50 11.50
N SER A 6 2.95 -10.06 11.99
CA SER A 6 3.22 -10.09 13.45
C SER A 6 3.57 -8.71 14.01
N THR A 7 4.25 -7.86 13.24
CA THR A 7 4.64 -6.51 13.69
C THR A 7 3.54 -5.47 13.51
N VAL A 8 2.65 -5.66 12.54
CA VAL A 8 1.60 -4.72 12.16
C VAL A 8 0.27 -5.48 12.06
N PRO A 9 -0.38 -5.77 13.21
CA PRO A 9 -1.57 -6.62 13.25
C PRO A 9 -2.82 -5.97 12.63
N THR A 10 -2.77 -4.66 12.36
CA THR A 10 -3.81 -3.93 11.63
C THR A 10 -3.82 -4.28 10.14
N LEU A 11 -2.76 -4.88 9.60
CA LEU A 11 -2.72 -5.38 8.23
C LEU A 11 -3.28 -6.80 8.16
N SER A 12 -4.08 -7.06 7.14
CA SER A 12 -4.67 -8.37 6.88
C SER A 12 -4.30 -8.84 5.47
N PRO A 13 -3.90 -10.10 5.29
CA PRO A 13 -3.68 -10.67 3.98
C PRO A 13 -5.01 -11.08 3.33
N ARG A 14 -5.12 -10.86 2.02
CA ARG A 14 -6.20 -11.38 1.17
C ARG A 14 -5.69 -11.55 -0.26
N THR A 15 -6.39 -12.34 -1.06
CA THR A 15 -6.19 -12.35 -2.52
C THR A 15 -7.19 -11.42 -3.19
N ALA A 16 -6.75 -10.67 -4.19
CA ALA A 16 -7.62 -9.79 -4.96
C ALA A 16 -7.09 -9.61 -6.39
N VAL A 17 -7.96 -9.16 -7.29
CA VAL A 17 -7.59 -8.88 -8.68
C VAL A 17 -6.99 -7.49 -8.76
N TYR A 18 -5.74 -7.42 -9.19
CA TYR A 18 -5.02 -6.18 -9.47
C TYR A 18 -5.05 -5.90 -10.97
N THR A 19 -5.50 -4.71 -11.36
CA THR A 19 -5.49 -4.24 -12.74
C THR A 19 -4.29 -3.33 -12.95
N HIS A 20 -3.36 -3.76 -13.79
CA HIS A 20 -2.19 -3.00 -14.20
C HIS A 20 -2.59 -1.79 -15.04
N THR A 21 -1.70 -0.80 -15.11
CA THR A 21 -1.90 0.40 -15.96
C THR A 21 -1.96 0.05 -17.45
N THR A 22 -1.44 -1.11 -17.85
CA THR A 22 -1.56 -1.66 -19.22
C THR A 22 -2.93 -2.26 -19.53
N GLY A 23 -3.83 -2.35 -18.54
CA GLY A 23 -5.15 -2.96 -18.65
C GLY A 23 -5.18 -4.47 -18.36
N HIS A 24 -4.02 -5.11 -18.19
CA HIS A 24 -3.94 -6.51 -17.79
C HIS A 24 -4.35 -6.69 -16.32
N SER A 25 -5.14 -7.71 -16.01
CA SER A 25 -5.56 -8.02 -14.64
C SER A 25 -4.98 -9.35 -14.18
N GLU A 26 -4.56 -9.42 -12.92
CA GLU A 26 -4.10 -10.68 -12.31
C GLU A 26 -4.50 -10.81 -10.85
N LEU A 27 -4.66 -12.06 -10.39
CA LEU A 27 -4.86 -12.37 -8.98
C LEU A 27 -3.53 -12.26 -8.24
N LEU A 28 -3.46 -11.35 -7.26
CA LEU A 28 -2.29 -11.10 -6.42
C LEU A 28 -2.61 -11.21 -4.93
N LEU A 29 -1.57 -11.40 -4.14
CA LEU A 29 -1.63 -11.21 -2.69
C LEU A 29 -1.69 -9.70 -2.41
N GLN A 30 -2.67 -9.32 -1.61
CA GLN A 30 -2.88 -7.96 -1.13
C GLN A 30 -2.80 -7.98 0.40
N LEU A 31 -2.06 -7.03 0.98
CA LEU A 31 -2.11 -6.72 2.40
C LEU A 31 -2.82 -5.39 2.56
N SER A 32 -3.90 -5.33 3.31
CA SER A 32 -4.64 -4.09 3.54
C SER A 32 -4.97 -3.87 5.00
N GLY A 33 -4.98 -2.61 5.40
CA GLY A 33 -5.26 -2.20 6.77
C GLY A 33 -4.79 -0.77 7.00
N THR A 34 -4.36 -0.48 8.22
CA THR A 34 -3.88 0.86 8.58
C THR A 34 -2.47 0.83 9.16
N LEU A 35 -1.72 1.90 8.95
CA LEU A 35 -0.42 2.13 9.60
C LEU A 35 -0.53 3.25 10.63
N PRO A 36 -0.10 3.04 11.89
CA PRO A 36 -0.03 4.10 12.88
C PRO A 36 1.15 5.03 12.57
N THR A 37 0.87 6.30 12.31
CA THR A 37 1.88 7.32 12.02
C THR A 37 1.72 8.52 12.95
N PRO A 38 2.77 8.91 13.70
CA PRO A 38 2.73 10.11 14.52
C PRO A 38 2.78 11.37 13.65
N PHE A 39 1.86 12.29 13.86
CA PHE A 39 1.82 13.59 13.18
C PHE A 39 1.29 14.66 14.14
N ARG A 40 2.06 15.72 14.36
CA ARG A 40 1.68 16.87 15.22
C ARG A 40 1.19 16.46 16.62
N GLY A 41 1.87 15.51 17.25
CA GLY A 41 1.56 15.06 18.62
C GLY A 41 0.43 14.03 18.73
N GLN A 42 -0.26 13.70 17.63
CA GLN A 42 -1.30 12.67 17.59
C GLN A 42 -0.87 11.51 16.68
N THR A 43 -1.34 10.30 16.96
CA THR A 43 -1.13 9.15 16.08
C THR A 43 -2.33 8.97 15.17
N TYR A 44 -2.10 8.98 13.87
CA TYR A 44 -3.12 8.77 12.84
C TYR A 44 -2.95 7.41 12.20
N ASN A 45 -4.06 6.72 11.98
CA ASN A 45 -4.09 5.42 11.32
C ASN A 45 -4.33 5.60 9.83
N PHE A 46 -3.27 5.58 9.02
CA PHE A 46 -3.37 5.79 7.59
C PHE A 46 -3.73 4.49 6.86
N PRO A 47 -4.82 4.47 6.09
CA PRO A 47 -5.24 3.27 5.37
C PRO A 47 -4.30 3.03 4.18
N ILE A 48 -3.73 1.83 4.15
CA ILE A 48 -2.77 1.42 3.13
C ILE A 48 -3.17 0.08 2.53
N THR A 49 -2.84 -0.08 1.25
CA THR A 49 -2.94 -1.33 0.52
C THR A 49 -1.60 -1.62 -0.16
N LEU A 50 -1.06 -2.81 0.09
CA LEU A 50 0.16 -3.33 -0.51
C LEU A 50 -0.21 -4.47 -1.43
N TRP A 51 0.13 -4.36 -2.70
CA TRP A 51 0.02 -5.44 -3.67
C TRP A 51 1.38 -6.09 -3.87
N ILE A 52 1.46 -7.39 -3.67
CA ILE A 52 2.70 -8.15 -3.79
C ILE A 52 2.74 -8.75 -5.20
N PRO A 53 3.65 -8.30 -6.08
CA PRO A 53 3.76 -8.84 -7.43
C PRO A 53 4.27 -10.29 -7.38
N ARG A 54 3.96 -11.08 -8.41
CA ARG A 54 4.43 -12.49 -8.51
C ARG A 54 5.95 -12.63 -8.53
N THR A 55 6.62 -11.57 -8.97
CA THR A 55 8.07 -11.43 -9.10
C THR A 55 8.74 -11.03 -7.78
N TYR A 56 7.99 -10.72 -6.71
CA TYR A 56 8.55 -10.40 -5.40
C TYR A 56 9.46 -11.55 -4.88
N PRO A 57 10.64 -11.26 -4.30
CA PRO A 57 11.15 -9.94 -3.93
C PRO A 57 12.05 -9.30 -5.01
N ARG A 58 12.05 -9.75 -6.26
CA ARG A 58 12.83 -9.10 -7.33
C ARG A 58 12.25 -7.73 -7.71
N GLU A 59 10.93 -7.61 -7.68
CA GLU A 59 10.24 -6.34 -7.89
C GLU A 59 9.59 -5.86 -6.58
N PRO A 60 9.51 -4.53 -6.36
CA PRO A 60 8.91 -3.95 -5.17
C PRO A 60 7.40 -4.19 -5.13
N PRO A 61 6.79 -4.17 -3.93
CA PRO A 61 5.34 -4.14 -3.81
C PRO A 61 4.77 -2.85 -4.40
N HIS A 62 3.56 -2.90 -4.94
CA HIS A 62 2.82 -1.69 -5.30
C HIS A 62 2.05 -1.18 -4.08
N VAL A 63 2.31 0.06 -3.70
CA VAL A 63 1.80 0.64 -2.45
C VAL A 63 0.78 1.73 -2.76
N TYR A 64 -0.36 1.70 -2.07
CA TYR A 64 -1.45 2.65 -2.25
C TYR A 64 -1.97 3.16 -0.91
N VAL A 65 -2.24 4.46 -0.81
CA VAL A 65 -3.13 5.01 0.20
C VAL A 65 -4.56 4.76 -0.28
N THR A 66 -5.37 4.12 0.55
CA THR A 66 -6.75 3.75 0.21
C THR A 66 -7.72 4.39 1.21
N PRO A 67 -7.96 5.71 1.10
CA PRO A 67 -8.80 6.42 2.06
C PRO A 67 -10.24 5.89 2.04
N PRO A 68 -10.92 5.81 3.21
CA PRO A 68 -12.36 5.66 3.26
C PRO A 68 -13.05 6.92 2.71
N LYS A 69 -14.38 6.88 2.52
CA LYS A 69 -15.14 7.94 1.82
C LYS A 69 -15.01 9.32 2.46
N GLU A 70 -14.69 9.37 3.74
CA GLU A 70 -14.56 10.58 4.54
C GLU A 70 -13.16 11.22 4.42
N MET A 71 -12.22 10.56 3.76
CA MET A 71 -10.85 11.01 3.56
C MET A 71 -10.56 11.26 2.07
N VAL A 72 -9.72 12.26 1.81
CA VAL A 72 -9.28 12.60 0.46
C VAL A 72 -7.78 12.38 0.36
N VAL A 73 -7.32 11.76 -0.74
CA VAL A 73 -5.90 11.69 -1.04
C VAL A 73 -5.40 13.10 -1.28
N ALA A 74 -4.40 13.54 -0.52
CA ALA A 74 -3.67 14.78 -0.79
C ALA A 74 -2.45 14.44 -1.66
N PRO A 75 -2.49 14.67 -2.99
CA PRO A 75 -1.38 14.33 -3.86
C PRO A 75 -0.17 15.20 -3.53
N GLY A 76 1.03 14.65 -3.74
CA GLY A 76 2.28 15.35 -3.49
C GLY A 76 3.47 14.57 -4.02
N ASN A 77 4.66 14.87 -3.51
CA ASN A 77 5.91 14.30 -4.02
C ASN A 77 5.99 12.76 -3.96
N HIS A 78 5.21 12.15 -3.06
CA HIS A 78 5.26 10.70 -2.80
C HIS A 78 3.94 9.99 -3.07
N VAL A 79 2.87 10.69 -3.45
CA VAL A 79 1.54 10.08 -3.66
C VAL A 79 0.86 10.75 -4.83
N ASP A 80 0.39 9.98 -5.81
CA ASP A 80 -0.39 10.50 -6.94
C ASP A 80 -1.89 10.64 -6.63
N THR A 81 -2.65 11.17 -7.59
CA THR A 81 -4.12 11.35 -7.48
C THR A 81 -4.89 10.04 -7.35
N GLY A 82 -4.32 8.92 -7.82
CA GLY A 82 -4.88 7.57 -7.64
C GLY A 82 -4.52 6.94 -6.30
N GLY A 83 -3.78 7.66 -5.44
CA GLY A 83 -3.32 7.17 -4.14
C GLY A 83 -2.08 6.28 -4.23
N ARG A 84 -1.49 6.08 -5.40
CA ARG A 84 -0.27 5.26 -5.52
C ARG A 84 0.90 6.00 -4.89
N CYS A 85 1.65 5.27 -4.06
CA CYS A 85 2.82 5.78 -3.37
C CYS A 85 4.08 5.57 -4.20
N TYR A 86 4.95 6.58 -4.18
CA TYR A 86 6.29 6.58 -4.77
C TYR A 86 7.28 6.94 -3.66
N HIS A 87 8.34 6.15 -3.52
CA HIS A 87 9.35 6.36 -2.49
C HIS A 87 10.72 5.92 -3.02
N PRO A 88 11.84 6.59 -2.68
CA PRO A 88 13.17 6.20 -3.13
C PRO A 88 13.49 4.73 -2.85
N TYR A 89 13.02 4.21 -1.71
CA TYR A 89 13.16 2.79 -1.37
C TYR A 89 12.46 1.85 -2.36
N LEU A 90 11.32 2.24 -2.94
CA LEU A 90 10.65 1.44 -3.98
C LEU A 90 11.38 1.56 -5.33
N ALA A 91 12.05 2.68 -5.59
CA ALA A 91 12.80 2.91 -6.82
C ALA A 91 14.16 2.17 -6.83
N GLY A 92 14.81 2.06 -5.66
CA GLY A 92 16.06 1.33 -5.46
C GLY A 92 15.87 0.00 -4.73
N TRP A 93 14.76 -0.68 -5.01
CA TRP A 93 14.31 -1.89 -4.32
C TRP A 93 15.37 -3.00 -4.22
#